data_AF-A0AAD1TKN9-F1
#
_entry.id   AF-A0AAD1TKN9-F1
#
_cell.length_a   1.000
_cell.length_b   1.000
_cell.length_c   1.000
_cell.angle_alpha   90.00
_cell.angle_beta   90.00
_cell.angle_gamma   90.00
#
_symmetry.space_group_name_H-M   'P 1'
#
loop_
_entity.id
_entity.type
_entity.pdbx_description
1 polymer ?
#
loop_
_entity_poly.entity_id
_entity_poly.type
_entity_poly.pdbx_seq_one_letter_code
_entity_poly.pdbx_strand_id
1 'polypeptide(L)' 'MFLKSTLAKLNDFSEGILVLGGDFNVPLDPILDSSTGHSSISQLHLRAIRRTLGEMDLADCWRTLNPSVKDFIYYSAIHD' A
#
# COMPACT_ATOMS: atom_id res chain seq x y z
N MET A 1 -5.95 -9.69 7.08
CA MET A 1 -4.98 -8.58 6.92
C MET A 1 -5.75 -7.27 6.89
N PHE A 2 -5.36 -6.30 7.72
CA PHE A 2 -6.12 -5.08 8.00
C PHE A 2 -6.51 -4.28 6.74
N LEU A 3 -5.52 -3.88 5.91
CA LEU A 3 -5.78 -3.06 4.72
C LEU A 3 -6.80 -3.70 3.76
N LYS A 4 -6.64 -5.00 3.46
CA LYS A 4 -7.57 -5.73 2.58
C LYS A 4 -9.01 -5.72 3.12
N SER A 5 -9.19 -5.96 4.42
CA SER A 5 -10.52 -5.95 5.04
C SER A 5 -11.13 -4.54 5.08
N THR A 6 -10.30 -3.50 5.21
CA THR A 6 -10.76 -2.11 5.17
C THR A 6 -11.22 -1.72 3.76
N LEU A 7 -10.42 -2.03 2.73
CA LEU A 7 -10.80 -1.80 1.33
C LEU A 7 -12.12 -2.48 0.95
N ALA A 8 -12.32 -3.73 1.39
CA ALA A 8 -13.56 -4.45 1.14
C ALA A 8 -14.80 -3.76 1.73
N LYS A 9 -14.68 -3.13 2.91
CA LYS A 9 -15.77 -2.36 3.53
C LYS A 9 -16.00 -1.01 2.87
N LEU A 10 -14.93 -0.39 2.36
CA LEU A 10 -15.01 0.89 1.67
C LEU A 10 -15.68 0.77 0.29
N ASN A 11 -15.65 -0.42 -0.30
CA ASN A 11 -16.31 -0.69 -1.57
C ASN A 11 -17.84 -0.51 -1.51
N ASP A 12 -18.43 -0.54 -0.31
CA ASP A 12 -19.85 -0.23 -0.10
C ASP A 12 -20.16 1.28 -0.21
N PHE A 13 -19.13 2.13 -0.26
CA PHE A 13 -19.23 3.59 -0.36
C PHE A 13 -18.75 4.05 -1.74
N SER A 14 -19.58 3.89 -2.77
CA SER A 14 -19.23 4.18 -4.17
C SER A 14 -19.43 5.65 -4.59
N GLU A 15 -19.93 6.51 -3.70
CA GLU A 15 -20.24 7.90 -4.01
C GLU A 15 -19.17 8.86 -3.47
N GLY A 16 -18.85 9.89 -4.26
CA GLY A 16 -17.95 10.96 -3.85
C GLY A 16 -16.47 10.71 -4.16
N ILE A 17 -15.60 11.44 -3.45
CA ILE A 17 -14.14 11.35 -3.58
C ILE A 17 -13.59 10.64 -2.34
N LEU A 18 -12.91 9.52 -2.55
CA LEU A 18 -12.26 8.76 -1.48
C LEU A 18 -10.79 9.17 -1.35
N VAL A 19 -10.41 9.64 -0.16
CA VAL A 19 -9.00 9.88 0.21
C VAL A 19 -8.66 8.98 1.39
N LEU A 20 -7.66 8.12 1.21
CA LEU A 20 -7.15 7.21 2.23
C LEU A 20 -5.77 7.67 2.70
N GLY A 21 -5.64 7.92 4.00
CA GLY A 21 -4.37 8.24 4.65
C GLY A 21 -4.24 7.47 5.95
N GLY A 22 -3.05 6.93 6.22
CA GLY A 22 -2.76 6.20 7.45
C GLY A 22 -1.51 5.35 7.34
N ASP A 23 -1.12 4.73 8.45
CA ASP A 23 -0.07 3.72 8.47
C ASP A 23 -0.65 2.35 8.12
N PHE A 24 -0.41 1.91 6.89
CA PHE A 24 -0.88 0.61 6.42
C PHE A 24 0.04 -0.55 6.78
N ASN A 25 1.26 -0.27 7.27
CA ASN A 25 2.29 -1.27 7.60
C ASN A 25 2.60 -2.27 6.47
N VAL A 26 2.48 -1.83 5.21
CA VAL A 26 2.65 -2.67 4.02
C VAL A 26 3.37 -1.88 2.93
N PRO A 27 4.55 -2.33 2.49
CA PRO A 27 5.15 -1.76 1.29
C PRO A 27 4.34 -2.18 0.06
N LEU A 28 3.72 -1.21 -0.62
CA LEU A 28 2.90 -1.48 -1.81
C LEU A 28 3.78 -1.86 -2.99
N ASP A 29 4.98 -1.31 -3.10
CA ASP A 29 6.09 -1.77 -3.93
C ASP A 29 7.32 -2.07 -3.08
N PRO A 30 7.55 -3.33 -2.67
CA PRO A 30 8.68 -3.70 -1.82
C PRO A 30 10.05 -3.29 -2.38
N ILE A 31 10.21 -3.16 -3.70
CA ILE A 31 11.48 -2.77 -4.30
C ILE A 31 11.81 -1.29 -4.00
N LEU A 32 10.77 -0.46 -3.86
CA LEU A 32 10.88 0.99 -3.71
C LEU A 32 10.51 1.48 -2.30
N ASP A 33 9.61 0.78 -1.61
CA ASP A 33 9.04 1.14 -0.30
C ASP A 33 9.73 0.42 0.87
N SER A 34 10.67 -0.48 0.59
CA SER A 34 11.44 -1.21 1.60
C SER A 34 12.93 -1.15 1.29
N SER A 35 13.75 -0.86 2.30
CA SER A 35 15.20 -0.84 2.19
C SER A 35 15.76 -2.22 1.83
N THR A 36 15.09 -3.30 2.24
CA THR A 36 15.51 -4.68 1.98
C THR A 36 14.97 -5.24 0.67
N GLY A 37 14.06 -4.53 -0.02
CA GLY A 37 13.37 -5.07 -1.18
C GLY A 37 12.27 -6.08 -0.84
N HIS A 38 12.02 -6.34 0.45
CA HIS A 38 11.10 -7.38 0.91
C HIS A 38 9.86 -6.80 1.61
N SER A 39 8.78 -7.59 1.58
CA SER A 39 7.53 -7.32 2.28
C SER A 39 7.33 -8.33 3.41
N SER A 40 6.73 -7.89 4.51
CA SER A 40 6.27 -8.77 5.58
C SER A 40 5.09 -9.66 5.17
N ILE A 41 4.44 -9.36 4.04
CA ILE A 41 3.33 -10.15 3.49
C ILE A 41 3.74 -10.90 2.22
N SER A 42 3.00 -11.98 1.92
CA SER A 42 3.24 -12.77 0.72
C SER A 42 2.97 -11.99 -0.57
N GLN A 43 3.70 -12.32 -1.64
CA GLN A 43 3.50 -11.74 -2.97
C GLN A 43 2.07 -11.96 -3.50
N LEU A 44 1.42 -13.06 -3.13
CA LEU A 44 0.03 -13.32 -3.48
C LEU A 44 -0.92 -12.30 -2.83
N HIS A 45 -0.74 -12.01 -1.54
CA HIS A 45 -1.55 -11.02 -0.84
C HIS A 45 -1.29 -9.60 -1.35
N LEU A 46 -0.03 -9.28 -1.65
CA LEU A 46 0.34 -7.97 -2.20
C LEU A 46 -0.32 -7.75 -3.57
N ARG A 47 -0.28 -8.75 -4.46
CA ARG A 47 -0.98 -8.71 -5.75
C ARG A 47 -2.49 -8.55 -5.58
N ALA A 48 -3.08 -9.22 -4.59
CA ALA A 48 -4.52 -9.08 -4.31
C ALA A 48 -4.88 -7.66 -3.86
N ILE A 49 -4.06 -7.04 -3.00
CA ILE A 49 -4.26 -5.64 -2.58
C ILE A 49 -4.15 -4.70 -3.77
N ARG A 50 -3.08 -4.80 -4.57
CA ARG A 50 -2.91 -3.95 -5.76
C ARG A 50 -4.06 -4.08 -6.75
N ARG A 51 -4.57 -5.31 -6.94
CA ARG A 51 -5.74 -5.55 -7.78
C ARG A 51 -6.97 -4.86 -7.21
N THR A 52 -7.26 -5.01 -5.92
CA THR A 52 -8.41 -4.35 -5.29
C THR A 52 -8.31 -2.83 -5.36
N LEU A 53 -7.12 -2.25 -5.18
CA LEU A 53 -6.92 -0.80 -5.37
C LEU A 53 -7.26 -0.38 -6.81
N GLY A 54 -6.81 -1.14 -7.82
CA GLY A 54 -7.15 -0.88 -9.22
C GLY A 54 -8.64 -1.08 -9.55
N GLU A 55 -9.29 -2.07 -8.95
CA GLU A 55 -10.74 -2.29 -9.09
C GLU A 55 -11.56 -1.14 -8.49
N MET A 56 -11.02 -0.46 -7.48
CA MET A 56 -11.65 0.70 -6.81
C MET A 56 -11.21 2.05 -7.40
N ASP A 57 -10.44 2.07 -8.49
CA ASP A 57 -9.84 3.28 -9.09
C ASP A 57 -9.03 4.12 -8.07
N LEU A 58 -8.39 3.45 -7.10
CA LEU A 58 -7.56 4.07 -6.10
C LEU A 58 -6.10 4.09 -6.53
N ALA A 59 -5.55 5.29 -6.65
CA ALA A 59 -4.14 5.52 -6.95
C ALA A 59 -3.34 5.87 -5.68
N ASP A 60 -2.07 5.46 -5.67
CA ASP A 60 -1.09 5.93 -4.70
C ASP A 60 -0.51 7.27 -5.16
N CYS A 61 -1.02 8.37 -4.60
CA CYS A 61 -0.62 9.73 -4.97
C CYS A 61 0.90 9.96 -4.86
N TRP A 62 1.55 9.40 -3.83
CA TRP A 62 2.98 9.60 -3.62
C TRP A 62 3.78 8.91 -4.72
N ARG A 63 3.44 7.65 -5.01
CA ARG A 63 4.14 6.86 -6.04
C ARG A 63 3.86 7.38 -7.45
N THR A 64 2.69 7.94 -7.71
CA THR A 64 2.37 8.61 -8.98
C THR A 64 3.29 9.81 -9.23
N LEU A 65 3.56 10.63 -8.21
CA LEU A 65 4.43 11.80 -8.33
C LEU A 65 5.92 11.44 -8.26
N ASN A 66 6.27 10.35 -7.59
CA ASN A 66 7.65 9.93 -7.33
C ASN A 66 7.88 8.47 -7.77
N PRO A 67 7.85 8.17 -9.08
CA PRO A 67 7.76 6.80 -9.58
C PRO A 67 8.98 5.92 -9.25
N SER A 68 10.16 6.50 -9.08
CA SER A 68 11.42 5.77 -8.84
C SER A 68 12.11 6.12 -7.53
N VAL A 69 11.55 7.04 -6.73
CA VAL A 69 12.18 7.52 -5.50
C VAL A 69 12.05 6.47 -4.41
N LYS A 70 13.16 6.21 -3.72
CA LYS A 70 13.19 5.41 -2.49
C LYS A 70 13.23 6.38 -1.31
N ASP A 71 12.06 6.60 -0.71
CA ASP A 71 11.90 7.43 0.48
C ASP A 71 11.07 6.64 1.51
N PHE A 72 11.58 6.52 2.73
CA PHE A 72 11.07 5.58 3.73
C PHE A 72 10.53 6.33 4.94
N ILE A 73 9.34 5.96 5.39
CA ILE A 73 8.63 6.65 6.49
C ILE A 73 8.75 5.95 7.85
N TYR A 74 9.41 4.80 7.91
CA TYR A 74 9.59 4.01 9.13
C TYR A 74 10.98 3.36 9.16
N TYR A 75 11.57 3.32 10.36
CA TYR A 75 12.84 2.63 10.63
C TYR A 75 12.65 1.60 11.74
N SER A 76 13.20 0.39 11.54
CA SER A 76 13.10 -0.73 12.47
C SER A 76 14.44 -1.02 13.12
N ALA A 77 14.64 -0.56 14.36
CA ALA A 77 15.89 -0.76 15.12
C ALA A 77 16.23 -2.22 15.44
N ILE A 78 15.26 -3.15 15.33
CA ILE A 78 15.44 -4.57 15.68
C ILE A 78 16.34 -5.32 14.68
N HIS A 79 16.60 -4.73 13.51
CA HIS A 79 17.34 -5.35 12.41
C HIS A 79 18.64 -4.62 12.03
N ASP A 80 19.12 -3.73 12.90
CA ASP A 80 20.46 -3.10 12.80
C ASP A 80 21.52 -3.87 13.60
#